data_AF-A0A7W2FFP4-F1
#
_entry.id   AF-A0A7W2FFP4-F1
#
_cell.length_a   1.000
_cell.length_b   1.000
_cell.length_c   1.000
_cell.angle_alpha   90.00
_cell.angle_beta   90.00
_cell.angle_gamma   90.00
#
_symmetry.space_group_name_H-M   'P 1'
#
loop_
_entity.id
_entity.type
_entity.pdbx_description
1 polymer ?
#
loop_
_entity_poly.entity_id
_entity_poly.type
_entity_poly.pdbx_seq_one_letter_code
_entity_poly.pdbx_strand_id
1 'polypeptide(L)'
;MNPLTESARLEGILSGPLNAILEQHRVAILAHLGGASTGVADALMSEEKMRGMAGYCYELLPWPVRLAVKKPAFVDFVLTHRESILKKLTIC
;
A
#
# COMPACT_ATOMS: atom_id res chain seq x y z
N MET A 1 -9.45 -11.64 20.46
CA MET A 1 -9.65 -10.58 19.45
C MET A 1 -9.64 -11.25 18.09
N ASN A 2 -10.72 -11.11 17.32
CA ASN A 2 -10.94 -11.90 16.11
C ASN A 2 -10.27 -11.19 14.92
N PRO A 3 -9.21 -11.75 14.30
CA PRO A 3 -8.36 -11.05 13.32
C PRO A 3 -9.15 -10.51 12.12
N LEU A 4 -10.27 -11.16 11.76
CA LEU A 4 -11.15 -10.76 10.66
C LEU A 4 -11.80 -9.38 10.85
N THR A 5 -12.06 -8.97 12.10
CA THR A 5 -12.72 -7.69 12.41
C THR A 5 -11.75 -6.52 12.29
N GLU A 6 -10.47 -6.78 12.56
CA GLU A 6 -9.42 -5.77 12.54
C GLU A 6 -9.02 -5.44 11.10
N SER A 7 -8.91 -6.46 10.23
CA SER A 7 -8.70 -6.27 8.79
C SER A 7 -9.82 -5.46 8.14
N ALA A 8 -11.09 -5.78 8.42
CA ALA A 8 -12.23 -5.02 7.88
C ALA A 8 -12.25 -3.56 8.35
N ARG A 9 -11.86 -3.31 9.60
CA ARG A 9 -11.71 -1.94 10.14
C ARG A 9 -10.57 -1.20 9.46
N LEU A 10 -9.43 -1.87 9.26
CA LEU A 10 -8.27 -1.30 8.55
C LEU A 10 -8.62 -1.00 7.10
N GLU A 11 -9.35 -1.88 6.40
CA GLU A 11 -9.85 -1.61 5.05
C GLU A 11 -10.73 -0.36 5.01
N GLY A 12 -11.67 -0.22 5.95
CA GLY A 12 -12.53 0.98 6.02
C GLY A 12 -11.74 2.27 6.24
N ILE A 13 -10.67 2.23 7.03
CA ILE A 13 -9.84 3.40 7.34
C ILE A 13 -8.83 3.70 6.22
N LEU A 14 -8.23 2.66 5.62
CA LEU A 14 -7.11 2.78 4.70
C LEU A 14 -7.52 2.83 3.24
N SER A 15 -8.61 2.18 2.83
CA SER A 15 -8.98 2.06 1.42
C SER A 15 -9.13 3.42 0.72
N GLY A 16 -9.76 4.40 1.39
CA GLY A 16 -9.89 5.77 0.89
C GLY A 16 -8.54 6.49 0.72
N PRO A 17 -7.79 6.76 1.80
CA PRO A 17 -6.53 7.49 1.73
C PRO A 17 -5.46 6.74 0.93
N LEU A 18 -5.41 5.40 1.00
CA LEU A 18 -4.48 4.61 0.21
C LEU A 18 -4.76 4.74 -1.28
N ASN A 19 -6.02 4.66 -1.72
CA ASN A 19 -6.34 4.87 -3.14
C ASN A 19 -5.98 6.28 -3.61
N ALA A 20 -6.24 7.30 -2.78
CA ALA A 20 -5.86 8.67 -3.10
C ALA A 20 -4.33 8.81 -3.28
N ILE A 21 -3.54 8.20 -2.39
CA ILE A 21 -2.07 8.21 -2.49
C ILE A 21 -1.59 7.44 -3.71
N LEU A 22 -2.14 6.25 -3.97
CA LEU A 22 -1.76 5.43 -5.13
C LEU A 22 -2.03 6.18 -6.44
N GLU A 23 -3.11 6.96 -6.52
CA GLU A 23 -3.46 7.77 -7.69
C GLU A 23 -2.56 9.01 -7.80
N GLN A 24 -2.49 9.81 -6.73
CA GLN A 24 -1.76 11.08 -6.72
C GLN A 24 -0.24 10.90 -6.86
N HIS A 25 0.30 9.84 -6.26
CA HIS A 25 1.72 9.55 -6.25
C HIS A 25 2.09 8.37 -7.14
N ARG A 26 1.20 7.93 -8.05
CA ARG A 26 1.40 6.76 -8.93
C ARG A 26 2.78 6.76 -9.58
N VAL A 27 3.12 7.87 -10.23
CA VAL A 27 4.39 8.01 -10.97
C VAL A 27 5.59 7.89 -10.04
N ALA A 28 5.54 8.50 -8.87
CA ALA A 28 6.62 8.44 -7.88
C ALA A 28 6.77 7.04 -7.27
N ILE A 29 5.64 6.38 -6.97
CA ILE A 29 5.59 5.01 -6.46
C ILE A 29 6.16 4.04 -7.50
N LEU A 30 5.71 4.14 -8.76
CA LEU A 30 6.22 3.32 -9.85
C LEU A 30 7.70 3.58 -10.11
N ALA A 31 8.16 4.82 -10.02
CA ALA A 31 9.59 5.15 -10.11
C ALA A 31 10.40 4.51 -8.97
N HIS A 32 9.85 4.52 -7.75
CA HIS A 32 10.46 3.86 -6.59
C HIS A 32 10.52 2.33 -6.75
N LEU A 33 9.54 1.74 -7.46
CA LEU A 33 9.51 0.32 -7.79
C LEU A 33 10.42 -0.07 -8.98
N GLY A 34 10.99 0.91 -9.70
CA GLY A 34 11.83 0.66 -10.88
C GLY A 34 11.09 0.66 -12.22
N GLY A 35 9.85 1.19 -12.27
CA GLY A 35 9.07 1.40 -13.49
C GLY A 35 7.67 0.75 -13.47
N ALA A 36 6.82 1.16 -14.42
CA ALA A 36 5.41 0.77 -14.46
C ALA A 36 5.16 -0.74 -14.69
N SER A 37 5.96 -1.39 -15.54
CA SER A 37 5.74 -2.79 -15.93
C SER A 37 6.67 -3.75 -15.20
N THR A 38 7.98 -3.50 -15.26
CA THR A 38 9.00 -4.31 -14.59
C THR A 38 8.97 -4.14 -13.07
N GLY A 39 8.78 -2.91 -12.58
CA GLY A 39 8.74 -2.65 -11.13
C GLY A 39 7.53 -3.26 -10.43
N VAL A 40 6.37 -3.30 -11.09
CA VAL A 40 5.15 -3.92 -10.54
C VAL A 40 5.24 -5.44 -10.50
N ALA A 41 5.73 -6.07 -11.58
CA ALA A 41 5.94 -7.51 -11.61
C ALA A 41 6.98 -7.96 -10.58
N ASP A 42 8.05 -7.19 -10.42
CA ASP A 42 9.10 -7.47 -9.45
C ASP A 42 8.63 -7.23 -8.00
N ALA A 43 7.86 -6.17 -7.74
CA ALA A 43 7.22 -5.96 -6.44
C ALA A 43 6.29 -7.12 -6.06
N LEU A 44 5.56 -7.69 -7.02
CA LEU A 44 4.73 -8.86 -6.75
C LEU A 44 5.56 -10.09 -6.32
N MET A 45 6.77 -10.24 -6.87
CA MET A 45 7.68 -11.34 -6.56
C MET A 45 8.58 -11.08 -5.34
N SER A 46 8.76 -9.82 -4.93
CA SER A 46 9.65 -9.42 -3.84
C SER A 46 8.88 -8.72 -2.71
N GLU A 47 8.72 -9.42 -1.59
CA GLU A 47 8.15 -8.82 -0.37
C GLU A 47 8.97 -7.64 0.14
N GLU A 48 10.29 -7.63 -0.08
CA GLU A 48 11.16 -6.52 0.33
C GLU A 48 10.80 -5.23 -0.40
N LYS A 49 10.54 -5.31 -1.71
CA LYS A 49 10.08 -4.17 -2.51
C LYS A 49 8.69 -3.70 -2.09
N MET A 50 7.78 -4.63 -1.81
CA MET A 50 6.46 -4.28 -1.26
C MET A 50 6.56 -3.60 0.10
N ARG A 51 7.48 -4.04 0.97
CA ARG A 51 7.73 -3.39 2.27
C ARG A 51 8.30 -1.99 2.09
N GLY A 52 9.22 -1.79 1.14
CA GLY A 52 9.74 -0.47 0.78
C GLY A 52 8.64 0.48 0.31
N MET A 53 7.82 0.02 -0.65
CA MET A 53 6.65 0.76 -1.12
C MET A 53 5.67 1.07 0.00
N ALA A 54 5.36 0.11 0.87
CA ALA A 54 4.47 0.31 2.00
C ALA A 54 5.05 1.35 2.98
N GLY A 55 6.36 1.33 3.21
CA GLY A 55 7.06 2.34 3.99
C GLY A 55 6.87 3.74 3.41
N TYR A 56 7.10 3.89 2.11
CA TYR A 56 6.91 5.15 1.40
C TYR A 56 5.44 5.63 1.46
N CYS A 57 4.47 4.75 1.18
CA CYS A 57 3.05 5.07 1.24
C CYS A 57 2.62 5.48 2.66
N TYR A 58 3.17 4.86 3.70
CA TYR A 58 2.87 5.20 5.09
C TYR A 58 3.29 6.63 5.45
N GLU A 59 4.42 7.11 4.92
CA GLU A 59 4.87 8.48 5.16
C GLU A 59 3.99 9.52 4.48
N LEU A 60 3.35 9.15 3.36
CA LEU A 60 2.38 9.95 2.63
C LEU A 60 0.96 9.93 3.25
N LEU A 61 0.71 9.06 4.25
CA LEU A 61 -0.60 9.00 4.88
C LEU A 61 -0.92 10.29 5.64
N PRO A 62 -2.20 10.73 5.62
CA PRO A 62 -2.67 11.83 6.45
C PRO A 62 -2.38 11.55 7.93
N TRP A 63 -2.01 12.60 8.67
CA TRP A 63 -1.71 12.49 10.11
C TRP A 63 -2.78 11.74 10.93
N PRO A 64 -4.10 11.96 10.72
CA PRO A 64 -5.13 11.22 11.46
C PRO A 64 -5.07 9.71 11.22
N VAL A 65 -4.72 9.28 10.01
CA VAL A 65 -4.62 7.86 9.64
C VAL A 65 -3.39 7.22 10.30
N ARG A 66 -2.28 7.95 10.38
CA ARG A 66 -1.06 7.51 11.08
C ARG A 66 -1.26 7.34 12.59
N LEU A 67 -2.23 8.03 13.18
CA LEU A 67 -2.64 7.83 14.58
C LEU A 67 -3.54 6.60 14.74
N ALA A 68 -4.40 6.34 13.74
CA ALA A 68 -5.34 5.22 13.77
C ALA A 68 -4.69 3.86 13.45
N VAL A 69 -3.62 3.85 12.65
CA VAL A 69 -2.97 2.63 12.16
C VAL A 69 -1.47 2.68 12.43
N LYS A 70 -0.97 1.65 13.14
CA LYS A 70 0.47 1.49 13.37
C LYS A 70 1.18 1.09 12.07
N LYS A 71 2.37 1.65 11.82
CA LYS A 71 3.24 1.30 10.68
C LYS A 71 3.34 -0.22 10.39
N PRO A 72 3.63 -1.10 11.38
CA PRO A 72 3.70 -2.55 11.10
C PRO A 72 2.37 -3.13 10.62
N ALA A 73 1.22 -2.69 11.16
CA ALA A 73 -0.09 -3.13 10.73
C ALA A 73 -0.43 -2.64 9.31
N PHE A 74 0.00 -1.43 8.96
CA PHE A 74 -0.14 -0.91 7.60
C PHE A 74 0.71 -1.69 6.59
N VAL A 75 1.97 -2.00 6.95
CA VAL A 75 2.86 -2.79 6.07
C VAL A 75 2.31 -4.19 5.86
N ASP A 76 1.82 -4.83 6.92
CA ASP A 76 1.16 -6.14 6.85
C ASP A 76 -0.07 -6.09 5.93
N PHE A 77 -0.92 -5.08 6.10
CA PHE A 77 -2.07 -4.83 5.23
C PHE A 77 -1.68 -4.70 3.75
N VAL A 78 -0.65 -3.89 3.45
CA VAL A 78 -0.18 -3.72 2.07
C VAL A 78 0.39 -5.02 1.48
N LEU A 79 1.06 -5.84 2.29
CA LEU A 79 1.55 -7.17 1.88
C LEU A 79 0.39 -8.14 1.63
N THR A 80 -0.59 -8.20 2.53
CA THR A 80 -1.78 -9.06 2.39
C THR A 80 -2.58 -8.71 1.13
N HIS A 81 -2.75 -7.42 0.84
CA HIS A 81 -3.52 -6.93 -0.29
C HIS A 81 -2.66 -6.56 -1.51
N ARG A 82 -1.40 -7.04 -1.57
CA ARG A 82 -0.41 -6.64 -2.59
C ARG A 82 -0.91 -6.77 -4.02
N GLU A 83 -1.59 -7.86 -4.34
CA GLU A 83 -2.13 -8.09 -5.69
C GLU A 83 -3.18 -7.06 -6.08
N SER A 84 -4.08 -6.71 -5.16
CA SER A 84 -5.13 -5.73 -5.40
C SER A 84 -4.54 -4.32 -5.56
N ILE A 85 -3.57 -3.97 -4.72
CA ILE A 85 -2.87 -2.67 -4.75
C ILE A 85 -2.08 -2.52 -6.07
N LEU A 86 -1.30 -3.53 -6.44
CA LEU A 86 -0.51 -3.52 -7.66
C LEU A 86 -1.37 -3.50 -8.93
N LYS A 87 -2.52 -4.20 -8.92
CA LYS A 87 -3.52 -4.11 -10.00
C LYS A 87 -4.02 -2.67 -10.18
N LYS A 88 -4.31 -1.96 -9.08
CA LYS A 88 -4.73 -0.55 -9.16
C LYS A 88 -3.66 0.36 -9.77
N LEU A 89 -2.37 0.08 -9.52
CA LEU A 89 -1.27 0.85 -10.10
C LEU A 89 -1.10 0.59 -11.62
N THR A 90 -1.47 -0.59 -12.10
CA THR A 90 -1.29 -1.02 -13.51
C THR A 90 -2.50 -0.78 -14.42
N ILE A 91 -3.72 -0.62 -13.90
CA ILE A 91 -4.97 -0.50 -14.69
C ILE A 91 -5.24 0.96 -15.16
N CYS A 92 -4.21 1.69 -15.60
CA CYS A 92 -4.37 2.99 -16.27
C CYS A 92 -3.36 3.14 -17.40
#